data_AF-A0A2N0QHQ1-F1
#
_entry.id   AF-A0A2N0QHQ1-F1
#
_cell.length_a   1.000
_cell.length_b   1.000
_cell.length_c   1.000
_cell.angle_alpha   90.00
_cell.angle_beta   90.00
_cell.angle_gamma   90.00
#
_symmetry.space_group_name_H-M   'P 1'
#
loop_
_entity.id
_entity.type
_entity.pdbx_description
1 polymer ?
#
loop_
_entity_poly.entity_id
_entity_poly.type
_entity_poly.pdbx_seq_one_letter_code
_entity_poly.pdbx_strand_id
1 'polypeptide(L)'
;KAVSEAKKGGHLIEFARVFPSPKKRKHLLVSGVLAKNTDTWIKYVFREAYRLSGKTLGGDFQDFLAKVHGKTAKTEILKAETVKELFSRHEALKSSRPLDNKKIIEGIEVLLQIFSKGHMDHRALQSILNILAFNPIAPKAREAKFLVIGLLI
;
A
#
# COMPACT_ATOMS: atom_id res chain seq x y z
N LYS A 1 15.13 3.11 -7.45
CA LYS A 1 14.41 4.40 -7.20
C LYS A 1 13.23 4.21 -6.25
N ALA A 2 12.22 3.40 -6.61
CA ALA A 2 11.02 3.16 -5.79
C ALA A 2 11.30 2.72 -4.34
N VAL A 3 12.24 1.79 -4.12
CA VAL A 3 12.61 1.34 -2.76
C VAL A 3 13.18 2.48 -1.90
N SER A 4 14.00 3.35 -2.51
CA SER A 4 14.58 4.50 -1.81
C SER A 4 13.50 5.53 -1.44
N GLU A 5 12.52 5.74 -2.31
CA GLU A 5 11.37 6.60 -2.04
C GLU A 5 10.49 6.01 -0.94
N ALA A 6 10.21 4.71 -0.97
CA ALA A 6 9.47 4.02 0.08
C ALA A 6 10.18 4.09 1.45
N LYS A 7 11.51 3.97 1.47
CA LYS A 7 12.31 4.16 2.70
C LYS A 7 12.23 5.59 3.22
N LYS A 8 12.39 6.60 2.36
CA LYS A 8 12.32 8.02 2.74
C LYS A 8 10.93 8.41 3.26
N GLY A 9 9.87 7.82 2.70
CA GLY A 9 8.50 8.01 3.14
C GLY A 9 8.09 7.19 4.37
N GLY A 10 8.98 6.36 4.93
CA GLY A 10 8.63 5.51 6.08
C GLY A 10 7.67 4.36 5.76
N HIS A 11 7.47 4.02 4.49
CA HIS A 11 6.51 3.00 4.02
C HIS A 11 7.19 1.72 3.53
N LEU A 12 8.43 1.47 3.96
CA LEU A 12 9.23 0.36 3.46
C LEU A 12 8.61 -1.01 3.76
N ILE A 13 7.92 -1.13 4.90
CA ILE A 13 7.23 -2.35 5.32
C ILE A 13 6.02 -2.63 4.42
N GLU A 14 5.18 -1.62 4.20
CA GLU A 14 4.03 -1.69 3.31
C GLU A 14 4.45 -2.02 1.87
N PHE A 15 5.54 -1.40 1.39
CA PHE A 15 6.10 -1.67 0.07
C PHE A 15 6.60 -3.11 -0.08
N ALA A 16 7.28 -3.65 0.94
CA ALA A 16 7.78 -5.02 0.91
C ALA A 16 6.68 -6.08 0.96
N ARG A 17 5.52 -5.77 1.55
CA ARG A 17 4.38 -6.70 1.60
C ARG A 17 3.73 -6.95 0.24
N VAL A 18 3.69 -5.94 -0.61
CA VAL A 18 3.00 -6.02 -1.89
C VAL A 18 3.93 -6.69 -2.89
N PHE A 19 3.72 -7.98 -3.16
CA PHE A 19 4.50 -8.69 -4.17
C PHE A 19 4.06 -8.23 -5.59
N PRO A 20 4.95 -7.60 -6.36
CA PRO A 20 4.54 -7.00 -7.63
C PRO A 20 4.33 -8.03 -8.73
N SER A 21 3.42 -7.72 -9.66
CA SER A 21 3.16 -8.56 -10.83
C SER A 21 4.45 -8.73 -11.68
N PRO A 22 4.56 -9.80 -12.50
CA PRO A 22 5.73 -10.01 -13.35
C PRO A 22 6.09 -8.81 -14.24
N LYS A 23 5.07 -8.11 -14.76
CA LYS A 23 5.24 -6.90 -15.58
C LYS A 23 5.86 -5.75 -14.77
N LYS A 24 5.39 -5.54 -13.54
CA LYS A 24 5.90 -4.51 -12.62
C LYS A 24 7.30 -4.82 -12.11
N ARG A 25 7.60 -6.09 -11.84
CA ARG A 25 8.95 -6.53 -11.44
C ARG A 25 10.04 -6.09 -12.42
N LYS A 26 9.76 -6.10 -13.74
CA LYS A 26 10.71 -5.63 -14.75
C LYS A 26 11.09 -4.15 -14.61
N HIS A 27 10.21 -3.32 -14.04
CA HIS A 27 10.45 -1.89 -13.84
C HIS A 27 11.03 -1.55 -12.46
N LEU A 28 10.81 -2.43 -11.46
CA LEU A 28 11.24 -2.22 -10.07
C LEU A 28 12.58 -2.89 -9.74
N LEU A 29 12.91 -3.96 -10.45
CA LEU A 29 14.16 -4.70 -10.28
C LEU A 29 15.26 -4.11 -11.16
N VAL A 30 16.48 -4.06 -10.64
CA VAL A 30 17.67 -3.85 -11.47
C VAL A 30 17.77 -4.99 -12.49
N SER A 31 18.21 -4.67 -13.71
CA SER A 31 18.39 -5.66 -14.78
C SER A 31 19.20 -6.87 -14.29
N GLY A 32 18.70 -8.09 -14.53
CA GLY A 32 19.32 -9.34 -14.10
C GLY A 32 18.85 -9.90 -12.75
N VAL A 33 18.11 -9.13 -11.92
CA VAL A 33 17.54 -9.65 -10.66
C VAL A 33 16.18 -10.29 -10.91
N LEU A 34 15.99 -11.51 -10.40
CA LEU A 34 14.72 -12.25 -10.51
C LEU A 34 14.07 -12.44 -9.13
N ALA A 35 13.09 -11.62 -8.78
CA ALA A 35 12.31 -11.82 -7.55
C ALA A 35 11.20 -12.85 -7.77
N LYS A 36 11.53 -14.16 -7.77
CA LYS A 36 10.62 -15.26 -8.17
C LYS A 36 9.40 -15.44 -7.26
N ASN A 37 9.51 -15.08 -5.99
CA ASN A 37 8.48 -15.18 -4.98
C ASN A 37 8.54 -14.00 -3.99
N THR A 38 7.56 -13.92 -3.11
CA THR A 38 7.46 -12.88 -2.06
C THR A 38 8.71 -12.81 -1.20
N ASP A 39 9.29 -13.95 -0.84
CA ASP A 39 10.47 -14.00 0.02
C ASP A 39 11.71 -13.34 -0.66
N THR A 40 11.91 -13.65 -1.95
CA THR A 40 12.97 -13.03 -2.75
C THR A 40 12.74 -11.53 -2.95
N TRP A 41 11.47 -11.12 -3.05
CA TRP A 41 11.08 -9.72 -3.13
C TRP A 41 11.38 -8.96 -1.84
N ILE A 42 10.96 -9.47 -0.68
CA ILE A 42 11.22 -8.84 0.63
C ILE A 42 12.73 -8.68 0.85
N LYS A 43 13.52 -9.71 0.51
CA LYS A 43 14.99 -9.65 0.55
C LYS A 43 15.55 -8.57 -0.38
N TYR A 44 15.04 -8.47 -1.60
CA TYR A 44 15.47 -7.42 -2.53
C TYR A 44 15.16 -6.02 -2.00
N VAL A 45 13.94 -5.78 -1.53
CA VAL A 45 13.52 -4.49 -0.97
C VAL A 45 14.39 -4.09 0.21
N PHE A 46 14.67 -5.02 1.12
CA PHE A 46 15.55 -4.75 2.24
C PHE A 46 16.96 -4.38 1.78
N ARG A 47 17.55 -5.15 0.86
CA ARG A 47 18.91 -4.90 0.34
C ARG A 47 19.03 -3.54 -0.32
N GLU A 48 18.10 -3.20 -1.20
CA GLU A 48 18.09 -1.93 -1.90
C GLU A 48 17.87 -0.75 -0.93
N ALA A 49 17.04 -0.93 0.09
CA ALA A 49 16.77 0.10 1.09
C ALA A 49 17.99 0.41 1.95
N TYR A 50 18.77 -0.59 2.32
CA TYR A 50 19.95 -0.46 3.17
C TYR A 50 21.28 -0.48 2.40
N ARG A 51 21.22 -0.50 1.05
CA ARG A 51 22.38 -0.54 0.15
C ARG A 51 23.36 -1.67 0.48
N LEU A 52 22.83 -2.86 0.78
CA LEU A 52 23.62 -4.03 1.15
C LEU A 52 24.12 -4.77 -0.09
N SER A 53 25.44 -4.80 -0.29
CA SER A 53 26.10 -5.49 -1.42
C SER A 53 26.49 -6.95 -1.13
N GLY A 54 26.56 -7.37 0.15
CA GLY A 54 27.03 -8.71 0.57
C GLY A 54 25.90 -9.74 0.81
N LYS A 55 26.18 -11.04 0.80
CA LYS A 55 25.14 -12.11 0.90
C LYS A 55 24.37 -12.17 2.22
N THR A 56 24.90 -11.59 3.29
CA THR A 56 24.28 -11.55 4.62
C THR A 56 23.28 -10.40 4.75
N LEU A 57 22.16 -10.66 5.44
CA LEU A 57 21.08 -9.68 5.66
C LEU A 57 21.05 -9.14 7.11
N GLY A 58 21.84 -9.71 8.02
CA GLY A 58 21.95 -9.27 9.42
C GLY A 58 20.70 -9.58 10.28
N GLY A 59 20.78 -9.25 11.57
CA GLY A 59 19.68 -9.42 12.54
C GLY A 59 18.49 -8.50 12.25
N ASP A 60 18.75 -7.27 11.78
CA ASP A 60 17.72 -6.27 11.42
C ASP A 60 16.74 -6.77 10.35
N PHE A 61 17.17 -7.74 9.52
CA PHE A 61 16.29 -8.37 8.55
C PHE A 61 15.20 -9.21 9.21
N GLN A 62 15.47 -9.87 10.34
CA GLN A 62 14.45 -10.66 11.04
C GLN A 62 13.38 -9.75 11.63
N ASP A 63 13.75 -8.63 12.23
CA ASP A 63 12.81 -7.60 12.70
C ASP A 63 12.00 -7.01 11.55
N PHE A 64 12.65 -6.76 10.41
CA PHE A 64 11.99 -6.30 9.20
C PHE A 64 11.00 -7.35 8.68
N LEU A 65 11.40 -8.61 8.60
CA LEU A 65 10.58 -9.74 8.15
C LEU A 65 9.38 -9.93 9.08
N ALA A 66 9.60 -9.89 10.39
CA ALA A 66 8.56 -9.96 11.40
C ALA A 66 7.58 -8.78 11.27
N LYS A 67 8.04 -7.57 10.96
CA LYS A 67 7.16 -6.44 10.67
C LYS A 67 6.41 -6.64 9.36
N VAL A 68 7.05 -7.12 8.30
CA VAL A 68 6.40 -7.42 7.00
C VAL A 68 5.33 -8.50 7.16
N HIS A 69 5.56 -9.55 7.94
CA HIS A 69 4.59 -10.62 8.20
C HIS A 69 3.60 -10.30 9.34
N GLY A 70 3.97 -9.43 10.28
CA GLY A 70 3.27 -9.23 11.56
C GLY A 70 2.00 -8.38 11.53
N LYS A 71 1.59 -7.83 10.38
CA LYS A 71 0.27 -7.15 10.22
C LYS A 71 -0.84 -8.11 9.76
N THR A 72 -0.78 -9.38 10.16
CA THR A 72 -2.01 -10.18 10.24
C THR A 72 -2.83 -9.83 11.50
N ALA A 73 -2.29 -9.03 12.44
CA ALA A 73 -2.90 -8.83 13.77
C ALA A 73 -3.40 -7.41 14.11
N LYS A 74 -3.47 -6.47 13.15
CA LYS A 74 -4.18 -5.19 13.34
C LYS A 74 -4.84 -4.69 12.06
N THR A 75 -5.32 -5.62 11.27
CA THR A 75 -6.62 -5.42 10.65
C THR A 75 -7.56 -5.67 11.81
N GLU A 76 -8.23 -4.64 12.34
CA GLU A 76 -9.57 -4.90 12.87
C GLU A 76 -10.20 -5.83 11.85
N ILE A 77 -10.58 -7.04 12.27
CA ILE A 77 -11.32 -7.96 11.42
C ILE A 77 -12.56 -7.16 11.03
N LEU A 78 -12.46 -6.43 9.92
CA LEU A 78 -13.59 -5.89 9.19
C LEU A 78 -14.22 -7.16 8.70
N LYS A 79 -15.11 -7.65 9.56
CA LYS A 79 -16.14 -8.65 9.35
C LYS A 79 -16.41 -8.68 7.85
N ALA A 80 -16.19 -9.80 7.18
CA ALA A 80 -16.13 -9.89 5.71
C ALA A 80 -17.28 -9.11 5.05
N GLU A 81 -17.08 -7.82 4.79
CA GLU A 81 -18.14 -6.92 4.35
C GLU A 81 -18.40 -7.27 2.89
N THR A 82 -19.65 -7.56 2.56
CA THR A 82 -20.05 -7.75 1.17
C THR A 82 -19.78 -6.48 0.37
N VAL A 83 -19.62 -6.61 -0.94
CA VAL A 83 -19.38 -5.45 -1.82
C VAL A 83 -20.49 -4.40 -1.68
N LYS A 84 -21.73 -4.85 -1.46
CA LYS A 84 -22.88 -3.99 -1.21
C LYS A 84 -22.75 -3.18 0.08
N GLU A 85 -22.23 -3.78 1.15
CA GLU A 85 -21.97 -3.10 2.43
C GLU A 85 -20.85 -2.07 2.28
N LEU A 86 -19.80 -2.39 1.53
CA LEU A 86 -18.72 -1.45 1.23
C LEU A 86 -19.24 -0.21 0.48
N PHE A 87 -20.06 -0.40 -0.57
CA PHE A 87 -20.68 0.73 -1.26
C PHE A 87 -21.61 1.54 -0.35
N SER A 88 -22.41 0.88 0.49
CA SER A 88 -23.33 1.56 1.42
C SER A 88 -22.55 2.40 2.44
N ARG A 89 -21.44 1.88 2.96
CA ARG A 89 -20.55 2.58 3.89
C ARG A 89 -19.86 3.77 3.23
N HIS A 90 -19.40 3.63 1.99
CA HIS A 90 -18.84 4.73 1.21
C HIS A 90 -19.85 5.87 1.02
N GLU A 91 -21.09 5.56 0.60
CA GLU A 91 -22.12 6.59 0.42
C GLU A 91 -22.54 7.24 1.75
N ALA A 92 -22.58 6.49 2.85
CA ALA A 92 -22.81 7.04 4.18
C ALA A 92 -21.71 8.02 4.60
N LEU A 93 -20.44 7.66 4.37
CA LEU A 93 -19.28 8.52 4.66
C LEU A 93 -19.31 9.80 3.82
N LYS A 94 -19.62 9.68 2.53
CA LYS A 94 -19.75 10.81 1.59
C LYS A 94 -20.88 11.77 1.98
N SER A 95 -21.96 11.23 2.55
CA SER A 95 -23.11 12.00 3.05
C SER A 95 -22.85 12.67 4.40
N SER A 96 -21.88 12.18 5.17
CA SER A 96 -21.52 12.78 6.45
C SER A 96 -20.60 14.00 6.24
N ARG A 97 -21.12 15.20 6.48
CA ARG A 97 -20.31 16.44 6.51
C ARG A 97 -20.39 17.09 7.89
N PRO A 98 -19.28 17.65 8.42
CA PRO A 98 -17.93 17.66 7.85
C PRO A 98 -17.22 16.29 7.92
N LEU A 99 -16.33 16.06 6.96
CA LEU A 99 -15.43 14.90 6.94
C LEU A 99 -14.20 15.23 7.78
N ASP A 100 -14.08 14.59 8.94
CA ASP A 100 -12.86 14.62 9.74
C ASP A 100 -11.79 13.66 9.16
N ASN A 101 -10.55 13.80 9.65
CA ASN A 101 -9.43 12.97 9.20
C ASN A 101 -9.68 11.46 9.36
N LYS A 102 -10.45 11.04 10.38
CA LYS A 102 -10.75 9.63 10.62
C LYS A 102 -11.69 9.08 9.54
N LYS A 103 -12.74 9.83 9.21
CA LYS A 103 -13.70 9.47 8.15
C LYS A 103 -13.06 9.47 6.75
N ILE A 104 -12.09 10.36 6.52
CA ILE A 104 -11.32 10.38 5.26
C ILE A 104 -10.49 9.10 5.14
N ILE A 105 -9.80 8.67 6.20
CA ILE A 105 -9.02 7.43 6.21
C ILE A 105 -9.95 6.23 5.98
N GLU A 106 -11.08 6.18 6.68
CA GLU A 106 -12.08 5.12 6.54
C GLU A 106 -12.64 5.02 5.12
N GLY A 107 -12.95 6.15 4.48
CA GLY A 107 -13.41 6.18 3.10
C GLY A 107 -12.38 5.64 2.10
N ILE A 108 -11.10 5.95 2.32
CA ILE A 108 -9.99 5.43 1.49
C ILE A 108 -9.85 3.92 1.67
N GLU A 109 -9.96 3.40 2.89
CA GLU A 109 -9.91 1.97 3.17
C GLU A 109 -11.04 1.21 2.48
N VAL A 110 -12.27 1.74 2.52
CA VAL A 110 -13.43 1.16 1.83
C VAL A 110 -13.20 1.11 0.32
N LEU A 111 -12.71 2.19 -0.28
CA LEU A 111 -12.40 2.23 -1.72
C LEU A 111 -11.35 1.19 -2.13
N LEU A 112 -10.31 1.02 -1.32
CA LEU A 112 -9.27 0.00 -1.57
C LEU A 112 -9.82 -1.43 -1.46
N GLN A 113 -10.78 -1.67 -0.58
CA GLN A 113 -11.46 -2.97 -0.47
C GLN A 113 -12.38 -3.25 -1.67
N ILE A 114 -13.06 -2.24 -2.20
CA ILE A 114 -13.87 -2.40 -3.42
C ILE A 114 -12.94 -2.72 -4.62
N PHE A 115 -11.80 -2.03 -4.71
CA PHE A 115 -10.79 -2.28 -5.73
C PHE A 115 -10.18 -3.68 -5.64
N SER A 116 -9.78 -4.13 -4.43
CA SER A 116 -9.18 -5.46 -4.25
C SER A 116 -10.12 -6.60 -4.61
N LYS A 117 -11.44 -6.37 -4.54
CA LYS A 117 -12.48 -7.32 -4.97
C LYS A 117 -12.80 -7.25 -6.47
N GLY A 118 -12.11 -6.41 -7.24
CA GLY A 118 -12.30 -6.29 -8.70
C GLY A 118 -13.55 -5.50 -9.13
N HIS A 119 -14.23 -4.84 -8.20
CA HIS A 119 -15.46 -4.07 -8.47
C HIS A 119 -15.19 -2.58 -8.73
N MET A 120 -13.93 -2.19 -8.82
CA MET A 120 -13.50 -0.84 -9.18
C MET A 120 -12.26 -0.95 -10.05
N ASP A 121 -12.25 -0.21 -11.17
CA ASP A 121 -11.07 -0.16 -12.02
C ASP A 121 -10.03 0.85 -11.51
N HIS A 122 -8.81 0.70 -12.01
CA HIS A 122 -7.69 1.55 -11.61
C HIS A 122 -7.93 3.03 -11.92
N ARG A 123 -8.61 3.37 -13.01
CA ARG A 123 -8.86 4.78 -13.40
C ARG A 123 -9.87 5.41 -12.44
N ALA A 124 -10.90 4.66 -12.04
CA ALA A 124 -11.88 5.07 -11.05
C ALA A 124 -11.22 5.33 -9.69
N LEU A 125 -10.42 4.37 -9.20
CA LEU A 125 -9.69 4.54 -7.93
C LEU A 125 -8.76 5.76 -7.96
N GLN A 126 -7.99 5.92 -9.06
CA GLN A 126 -7.07 7.04 -9.22
C GLN A 126 -7.80 8.39 -9.25
N SER A 127 -8.95 8.46 -9.94
CA SER A 127 -9.76 9.68 -10.04
C SER A 127 -10.31 10.09 -8.68
N ILE A 128 -10.85 9.13 -7.92
CA ILE A 128 -11.40 9.40 -6.58
C ILE A 128 -10.29 9.86 -5.62
N LEU A 129 -9.13 9.19 -5.63
CA LEU A 129 -7.99 9.59 -4.79
C LEU A 129 -7.41 10.95 -5.19
N ASN A 130 -7.45 11.30 -6.47
CA ASN A 130 -7.06 12.63 -6.93
C ASN A 130 -8.01 13.70 -6.40
N ILE A 131 -9.33 13.46 -6.44
CA ILE A 131 -10.34 14.38 -5.87
C ILE A 131 -10.12 14.56 -4.36
N LEU A 132 -9.88 13.46 -3.63
CA LEU A 132 -9.60 13.51 -2.19
C LEU A 132 -8.28 14.21 -1.86
N ALA A 133 -7.27 14.12 -2.73
CA ALA A 133 -5.97 14.77 -2.55
C ALA A 133 -5.96 16.27 -2.88
N PHE A 134 -6.94 16.76 -3.64
CA PHE A 134 -7.12 18.19 -3.94
C PHE A 134 -7.98 18.92 -2.92
N ASN A 135 -8.55 18.20 -1.94
CA ASN A 135 -9.23 18.83 -0.83
C ASN A 135 -8.18 19.34 0.20
N PRO A 136 -8.11 20.66 0.51
CA PRO A 136 -7.01 21.24 1.30
C PRO A 136 -6.92 20.77 2.77
N ILE A 137 -7.87 19.95 3.22
CA ILE A 137 -8.15 19.73 4.64
C ILE A 137 -7.28 18.60 5.26
N ALA A 138 -6.62 17.74 4.48
CA ALA A 138 -5.95 16.57 5.08
C ALA A 138 -4.54 16.29 4.53
N PRO A 139 -3.47 16.67 5.25
CA PRO A 139 -2.10 16.20 5.01
C PRO A 139 -2.01 14.66 4.91
N LYS A 140 -2.86 13.93 5.64
CA LYS A 140 -2.93 12.47 5.63
C LYS A 140 -3.53 11.88 4.34
N ALA A 141 -4.34 12.62 3.59
CA ALA A 141 -4.79 12.19 2.26
C ALA A 141 -3.63 12.18 1.25
N ARG A 142 -2.60 13.00 1.49
CA ARG A 142 -1.34 13.00 0.73
C ARG A 142 -0.51 11.75 1.02
N GLU A 143 -0.44 11.30 2.28
CA GLU A 143 0.19 10.03 2.69
C GLU A 143 -0.52 8.80 2.11
N ALA A 144 -1.86 8.79 2.11
CA ALA A 144 -2.65 7.75 1.46
C ALA A 144 -2.39 7.68 -0.05
N LYS A 145 -2.12 8.83 -0.69
CA LYS A 145 -1.69 8.88 -2.11
C LYS A 145 -0.38 8.13 -2.34
N PHE A 146 0.58 8.19 -1.41
CA PHE A 146 1.84 7.44 -1.51
C PHE A 146 1.66 5.94 -1.28
N LEU A 147 0.76 5.56 -0.36
CA LEU A 147 0.35 4.16 -0.16
C LEU A 147 -0.27 3.57 -1.43
N VAL A 148 -1.13 4.33 -2.12
CA VAL A 148 -1.81 3.86 -3.32
C VAL A 148 -0.91 3.94 -4.57
N ILE A 149 -0.08 4.97 -4.71
CA ILE A 149 0.96 5.03 -5.77
C ILE A 149 1.97 3.88 -5.59
N GLY A 150 2.33 3.50 -4.36
CA GLY A 150 3.17 2.34 -4.08
C GLY A 150 2.52 0.98 -4.38
N LEU A 151 1.19 0.90 -4.36
CA LEU A 151 0.39 -0.26 -4.80
C LEU A 151 0.14 -0.26 -6.33
N LEU A 152 0.14 0.90 -6.97
CA LEU A 152 -0.23 1.10 -8.38
C LEU A 152 0.97 1.16 -9.36
N ILE A 153 2.18 1.52 -8.91
CA ILE A 153 3.45 1.32 -9.65
C ILE A 153 3.90 -0.15 -9.56
#